data_AF-A0A534B0J8-F1
#
_entry.id   AF-A0A534B0J8-F1
#
_cell.length_a   1.000
_cell.length_b   1.000
_cell.length_c   1.000
_cell.angle_alpha   90.00
_cell.angle_beta   90.00
_cell.angle_gamma   90.00
#
_symmetry.space_group_name_H-M   'P 1'
#
loop_
_entity.id
_entity.type
_entity.pdbx_description
1 polymer ?
#
loop_
_entity_poly.entity_id
_entity_poly.type
_entity_poly.pdbx_seq_one_letter_code
_entity_poly.pdbx_strand_id
1 'polypeptide(L)'
;MIRALASNGDLVQNALDNLAGSNDLISVRGRASYRRPFERVEKLQRAAQDRFRVKEQELEQQLRDTEDKLTALRSKGGKQASLIITPEQEREIEHFQTEKLRIRKELRAVRAGLDADIERLGTELKLLNIVVAPLLFTAVALLVAAWRRGRRGARPAPAASEPEAVRGAP
;
A
#
# COMPACT_ATOMS: atom_id res chain seq x y z
N MET A 1 35.90 -20.94 35.80
CA MET A 1 34.67 -21.61 35.33
C MET A 1 33.46 -20.81 35.78
N ILE A 2 32.56 -20.55 34.81
CA ILE A 2 31.11 -20.29 34.92
C ILE A 2 30.67 -19.05 35.71
N ARG A 3 30.42 -17.96 34.97
CA ARG A 3 29.69 -16.77 35.41
C ARG A 3 28.19 -17.08 35.37
N ALA A 4 27.50 -16.77 36.48
CA ALA A 4 26.13 -17.17 36.76
C ALA A 4 25.14 -16.87 35.63
N LEU A 5 24.42 -17.90 35.20
CA LEU A 5 23.21 -17.83 34.39
C LEU A 5 22.02 -17.44 35.30
N ALA A 6 22.16 -16.35 36.07
CA ALA A 6 21.18 -15.91 37.06
C ALA A 6 20.38 -14.66 36.62
N SER A 7 20.78 -13.97 35.54
CA SER A 7 20.09 -12.75 35.08
C SER A 7 18.77 -12.99 34.35
N ASN A 8 18.55 -14.21 33.84
CA ASN A 8 17.34 -14.54 33.08
C ASN A 8 16.18 -14.91 34.00
N GLY A 9 16.47 -15.45 35.20
CA GLY A 9 15.46 -15.74 36.22
C GLY A 9 14.82 -14.46 36.74
N ASP A 10 15.63 -13.43 37.02
CA ASP A 10 15.15 -12.12 37.45
C ASP A 10 14.30 -11.44 36.37
N LEU A 11 14.63 -11.62 35.09
CA LEU A 11 13.82 -11.09 33.98
C LEU A 11 12.46 -11.78 33.87
N VAL A 12 12.41 -13.11 34.01
CA VAL A 12 11.15 -13.87 33.99
C VAL A 12 10.31 -13.54 35.21
N GLN A 13 10.92 -13.38 36.39
CA GLN A 13 10.21 -13.05 37.62
C GLN A 13 9.69 -11.60 37.61
N ASN A 14 10.48 -10.63 37.15
CA ASN A 14 10.01 -9.25 36.95
C ASN A 14 8.93 -9.16 35.87
N ALA A 15 9.01 -9.96 34.81
CA ALA A 15 7.96 -10.02 33.80
C ALA A 15 6.67 -10.60 34.38
N LEU A 16 6.75 -11.69 35.15
CA LEU A 16 5.60 -12.29 35.82
C LEU A 16 4.97 -11.35 36.86
N ASP A 17 5.76 -10.63 37.65
CA ASP A 17 5.24 -9.64 38.61
C ASP A 17 4.56 -8.45 37.91
N ASN A 18 5.12 -7.98 36.79
CA ASN A 18 4.51 -6.90 36.00
C ASN A 18 3.18 -7.33 35.34
N LEU A 19 3.11 -8.60 34.92
CA LEU A 19 1.92 -9.21 34.32
C LEU A 19 0.85 -9.57 35.39
N ALA A 20 1.26 -10.02 36.57
CA ALA A 20 0.35 -10.35 37.67
C ALA A 20 -0.21 -9.09 38.37
N GLY A 21 0.56 -7.99 38.37
CA GLY A 21 0.18 -6.72 39.02
C GLY A 21 -0.64 -5.76 38.15
N SER A 22 -0.75 -5.98 36.83
CA SER A 22 -1.55 -5.12 35.96
C SER A 22 -2.76 -5.89 35.41
N ASN A 23 -3.94 -5.49 35.87
CA ASN A 23 -5.25 -5.94 35.38
C ASN A 23 -5.52 -5.52 33.90
N ASP A 24 -4.46 -5.17 33.17
CA ASP A 24 -4.45 -4.64 31.81
C ASP A 24 -4.26 -5.76 30.77
N LEU A 25 -3.94 -6.99 31.19
CA LEU A 25 -3.85 -8.14 30.28
C LEU A 25 -5.19 -8.59 29.68
N ILE A 26 -6.31 -8.10 30.22
CA ILE A 26 -7.63 -8.31 29.62
C ILE A 26 -7.89 -7.29 28.48
N SER A 27 -7.23 -6.13 28.47
CA SER A 27 -7.38 -5.13 27.41
C SER A 27 -6.70 -5.53 26.09
N VAL A 28 -5.77 -6.49 26.13
CA VAL A 28 -5.08 -7.02 24.94
C VAL A 28 -5.92 -8.04 24.16
N ARG A 29 -6.82 -8.78 24.83
CA ARG A 29 -7.71 -9.77 24.17
C ARG A 29 -8.95 -9.13 23.51
N GLY A 30 -9.10 -7.81 23.65
CA GLY A 30 -10.25 -7.05 23.15
C GLY A 30 -9.97 -6.14 21.96
N ARG A 31 -8.84 -6.27 21.26
CA ARG A 31 -8.74 -5.67 19.92
C ARG A 31 -9.47 -6.57 18.93
N ALA A 32 -10.79 -6.45 18.89
CA ALA A 32 -11.54 -6.71 17.67
C ALA A 32 -10.71 -6.13 16.53
N SER A 33 -10.34 -6.94 15.54
CA SER A 33 -9.50 -6.55 14.40
C SER A 33 -10.04 -5.25 13.79
N TYR A 34 -9.55 -4.12 14.28
CA TYR A 34 -9.92 -2.80 13.79
C TYR A 34 -9.17 -2.67 12.48
N ARG A 35 -9.81 -3.11 11.39
CA ARG A 35 -9.36 -2.79 10.04
C ARG A 35 -9.36 -1.26 9.99
N ARG A 36 -8.17 -0.65 9.92
CA ARG A 36 -7.99 0.73 9.46
C ARG A 36 -7.82 0.66 7.95
N PRO A 37 -8.90 0.56 7.14
CA PRO A 37 -8.74 0.76 5.71
C PRO A 37 -8.18 2.16 5.52
N PHE A 38 -7.25 2.29 4.57
CA PHE A 38 -6.73 3.60 4.23
C PHE A 38 -7.86 4.38 3.55
N GLU A 39 -8.44 5.37 4.25
CA GLU A 39 -9.58 6.17 3.76
C GLU A 39 -9.32 6.80 2.38
N ARG A 40 -8.06 7.18 2.11
CA ARG A 40 -7.64 7.67 0.79
C ARG A 40 -7.74 6.60 -0.31
N VAL A 41 -7.39 5.35 0.00
CA VAL A 41 -7.50 4.21 -0.94
C VAL A 41 -8.98 3.92 -1.21
N GLU A 42 -9.83 3.97 -0.19
CA GLU A 42 -11.26 3.75 -0.35
C GLU A 42 -11.91 4.83 -1.24
N LYS A 43 -11.56 6.10 -1.02
CA LYS A 43 -12.03 7.22 -1.87
C LYS A 43 -11.57 7.07 -3.31
N LEU A 44 -10.31 6.68 -3.53
CA LEU A 44 -9.77 6.44 -4.86
C LEU A 44 -10.45 5.26 -5.55
N GLN A 45 -10.69 4.17 -4.81
CA GLN A 45 -11.37 2.98 -5.32
C GLN A 45 -12.81 3.30 -5.74
N ARG A 46 -13.55 4.08 -4.94
CA ARG A 46 -14.89 4.56 -5.32
C ARG A 46 -14.84 5.44 -6.58
N ALA A 47 -13.92 6.41 -6.63
CA ALA A 47 -13.78 7.29 -7.78
C ALA A 47 -13.38 6.53 -9.07
N ALA A 48 -12.53 5.52 -8.95
CA ALA A 48 -12.18 4.63 -10.06
C ALA A 48 -13.40 3.82 -10.51
N GLN A 49 -14.13 3.18 -9.58
CA GLN A 49 -15.35 2.43 -9.89
C GLN A 49 -16.38 3.28 -10.64
N ASP A 50 -16.60 4.53 -10.22
CA ASP A 50 -17.55 5.42 -10.88
C ASP A 50 -17.11 5.76 -12.32
N ARG A 51 -15.82 6.07 -12.52
CA ARG A 51 -15.27 6.35 -13.86
C ARG A 51 -15.33 5.14 -14.78
N PHE A 52 -14.96 3.97 -14.28
CA PHE A 52 -15.00 2.73 -15.06
C PHE A 52 -16.43 2.33 -15.42
N ARG A 53 -17.40 2.49 -14.50
CA ARG A 53 -18.82 2.26 -14.78
C ARG A 53 -19.35 3.16 -15.89
N VAL A 54 -19.05 4.46 -15.83
CA VAL A 54 -19.44 5.40 -16.90
C VAL A 54 -18.83 4.99 -18.23
N LYS A 55 -17.54 4.61 -18.24
CA LYS A 55 -16.86 4.20 -19.47
C LYS A 55 -17.40 2.89 -20.03
N GLU A 56 -17.72 1.94 -19.18
CA GLU A 56 -18.35 0.67 -19.56
C GLU A 56 -19.71 0.92 -20.23
N GLN A 57 -20.57 1.74 -19.61
CA GLN A 57 -21.87 2.09 -20.17
C GLN A 57 -21.77 2.78 -21.53
N GLU A 58 -20.80 3.70 -21.69
CA GLU A 58 -20.51 4.37 -22.95
C GLU A 58 -20.12 3.37 -24.05
N LEU A 59 -19.17 2.46 -23.74
CA LEU A 59 -18.70 1.45 -24.69
C LEU A 59 -19.80 0.44 -25.05
N GLU A 60 -20.64 0.05 -24.09
CA GLU A 60 -21.79 -0.82 -24.36
C GLU A 60 -22.81 -0.13 -25.27
N GLN A 61 -23.05 1.17 -25.10
CA GLN A 61 -23.92 1.92 -26.00
C GLN A 61 -23.34 2.01 -27.41
N GLN A 62 -22.05 2.36 -27.53
CA GLN A 62 -21.37 2.40 -28.83
C GLN A 62 -21.38 1.03 -29.54
N LEU A 63 -21.26 -0.06 -28.77
CA LEU A 63 -21.34 -1.41 -29.30
C LEU A 63 -22.73 -1.70 -29.89
N ARG A 64 -23.80 -1.38 -29.15
CA ARG A 64 -25.19 -1.52 -29.62
C ARG A 64 -25.43 -0.71 -30.89
N ASP A 65 -25.07 0.57 -30.88
CA ASP A 65 -25.25 1.46 -32.04
C ASP A 65 -24.50 0.95 -33.28
N THR A 66 -23.31 0.37 -33.08
CA THR A 66 -22.51 -0.21 -34.16
C THR A 66 -23.15 -1.49 -34.71
N GLU A 67 -23.69 -2.35 -33.84
CA GLU A 67 -24.39 -3.58 -34.25
C GLU A 67 -25.70 -3.25 -35.00
N ASP A 68 -26.42 -2.21 -34.58
CA ASP A 68 -27.62 -1.72 -35.26
C ASP A 68 -27.29 -1.17 -36.66
N LYS A 69 -26.23 -0.37 -36.79
CA LYS A 69 -25.75 0.14 -38.10
C LYS A 69 -25.35 -1.00 -39.03
N LEU A 70 -24.62 -2.01 -38.54
CA LEU A 70 -24.27 -3.19 -39.33
C LEU A 70 -25.52 -3.95 -39.81
N THR A 71 -26.53 -4.06 -38.95
CA THR A 71 -27.80 -4.73 -39.29
C THR A 71 -28.59 -3.93 -40.32
N ALA A 72 -28.63 -2.60 -40.19
CA ALA A 72 -29.26 -1.70 -41.14
C ALA A 72 -28.59 -1.74 -42.52
N LEU A 73 -27.25 -1.74 -42.57
CA LEU A 73 -26.49 -1.84 -43.83
C LEU A 73 -26.73 -3.17 -44.54
N ARG A 74 -26.78 -4.28 -43.79
CA ARG A 74 -27.07 -5.61 -44.34
C ARG A 74 -28.51 -5.77 -44.80
N SER A 75 -29.48 -5.19 -44.09
CA SER A 75 -30.91 -5.28 -44.42
C SER A 75 -31.33 -4.36 -45.57
N LYS A 76 -30.68 -3.20 -45.76
CA LYS A 76 -30.87 -2.33 -46.93
C LYS A 76 -30.48 -3.00 -48.26
N GLY A 77 -29.77 -4.12 -48.25
CA GLY A 77 -29.52 -4.97 -49.43
C GLY A 77 -30.70 -5.86 -49.87
N GLY A 78 -31.90 -5.69 -49.29
CA GLY A 78 -33.01 -6.64 -49.41
C GLY A 78 -33.81 -6.67 -50.73
N LYS A 79 -34.10 -7.91 -51.18
CA LYS A 79 -35.13 -8.45 -52.10
C LYS A 79 -34.99 -8.30 -53.62
N GLN A 80 -34.44 -7.22 -54.18
CA GLN A 80 -34.09 -7.16 -55.62
C GLN A 80 -32.58 -7.01 -55.87
N ALA A 81 -31.81 -6.66 -54.82
CA ALA A 81 -30.37 -6.38 -54.87
C ALA A 81 -29.50 -7.49 -54.26
N SER A 82 -30.07 -8.67 -53.97
CA SER A 82 -29.39 -9.80 -53.32
C SER A 82 -28.16 -10.36 -54.07
N LEU A 83 -27.80 -9.79 -55.23
CA LEU A 83 -26.71 -10.26 -56.08
C LEU A 83 -25.53 -9.29 -56.19
N ILE A 84 -25.65 -8.03 -55.75
CA ILE A 84 -24.55 -7.05 -55.89
C ILE A 84 -24.48 -6.13 -54.65
N ILE A 85 -23.66 -6.50 -53.66
CA ILE A 85 -23.18 -5.54 -52.65
C ILE A 85 -22.32 -4.51 -53.40
N THR A 86 -22.57 -3.22 -53.18
CA THR A 86 -21.72 -2.19 -53.79
C THR A 86 -20.36 -2.13 -53.09
N PRO A 87 -19.26 -1.83 -53.80
CA PRO A 87 -17.94 -1.70 -53.17
C PRO A 87 -17.90 -0.69 -52.02
N GLU A 88 -18.73 0.36 -52.06
CA GLU A 88 -18.84 1.33 -50.99
C GLU A 88 -19.53 0.76 -49.74
N GLN A 89 -20.61 -0.01 -49.91
CA GLN A 89 -21.25 -0.72 -48.79
C GLN A 89 -20.33 -1.75 -48.15
N GLU A 90 -19.53 -2.46 -48.95
CA GLU A 90 -18.58 -3.45 -48.43
C GLU A 90 -17.52 -2.79 -47.53
N ARG A 91 -16.96 -1.66 -47.97
CA ARG A 91 -16.03 -0.85 -47.16
C ARG A 91 -16.66 -0.36 -45.86
N GLU A 92 -17.92 0.08 -45.92
CA GLU A 92 -18.61 0.59 -44.74
C GLU A 92 -18.93 -0.53 -43.73
N ILE A 93 -19.28 -1.74 -44.22
CA ILE A 93 -19.43 -2.93 -43.39
C ILE A 93 -18.09 -3.30 -42.73
N GLU A 94 -16.98 -3.32 -43.48
CA GLU A 94 -15.65 -3.61 -42.96
C GLU A 94 -15.22 -2.60 -41.88
N HIS A 95 -15.51 -1.31 -42.11
CA HIS A 95 -15.27 -0.25 -41.12
C HIS A 95 -16.02 -0.52 -39.81
N PHE A 96 -17.33 -0.77 -39.86
CA PHE A 96 -18.12 -1.05 -38.65
C PHE A 96 -17.75 -2.38 -37.98
N GLN A 97 -17.30 -3.38 -38.74
CA GLN A 97 -16.76 -4.62 -38.16
C GLN A 97 -15.47 -4.35 -37.37
N THR A 98 -14.59 -3.54 -37.92
CA THR A 98 -13.34 -3.12 -37.26
C THR A 98 -13.63 -2.32 -35.99
N GLU A 99 -14.56 -1.37 -36.06
CA GLU A 99 -15.00 -0.59 -34.90
C GLU A 99 -15.62 -1.46 -33.81
N LYS A 100 -16.46 -2.44 -34.19
CA LYS A 100 -17.01 -3.42 -33.23
C LYS A 100 -15.91 -4.18 -32.49
N LEU A 101 -14.86 -4.60 -33.20
CA LEU A 101 -13.72 -5.30 -32.59
C LEU A 101 -12.92 -4.38 -31.67
N ARG A 102 -12.71 -3.12 -32.05
CA ARG A 102 -12.07 -2.09 -31.22
C ARG A 102 -12.84 -1.88 -29.91
N ILE A 103 -14.14 -1.62 -30.00
CA ILE A 103 -15.01 -1.40 -28.83
C ILE A 103 -15.01 -2.63 -27.91
N ARG A 104 -15.06 -3.86 -28.45
CA ARG A 104 -14.99 -5.10 -27.64
C ARG A 104 -13.63 -5.30 -26.96
N LYS A 105 -12.53 -4.83 -27.56
CA LYS A 105 -11.22 -4.83 -26.91
C LYS A 105 -11.17 -3.82 -25.76
N GLU A 106 -11.68 -2.62 -26.00
CA GLU A 106 -11.77 -1.57 -24.98
C GLU A 106 -12.66 -2.00 -23.81
N LEU A 107 -13.81 -2.63 -24.08
CA LEU A 107 -14.69 -3.13 -23.03
C LEU A 107 -14.00 -4.20 -22.16
N ARG A 108 -13.24 -5.11 -22.78
CA ARG A 108 -12.42 -6.08 -22.04
C ARG A 108 -11.31 -5.40 -21.22
N ALA A 109 -10.67 -4.38 -21.78
CA ALA A 109 -9.63 -3.63 -21.08
C ALA A 109 -10.20 -2.84 -19.89
N VAL A 110 -11.36 -2.20 -20.03
CA VAL A 110 -12.07 -1.49 -18.95
C VAL A 110 -12.46 -2.47 -17.83
N ARG A 111 -13.00 -3.64 -18.19
CA ARG A 111 -13.33 -4.71 -17.23
C ARG A 111 -12.11 -5.29 -16.53
N ALA A 112 -10.98 -5.40 -17.22
CA ALA A 112 -9.72 -5.87 -16.65
C ALA A 112 -8.97 -4.80 -15.83
N GLY A 113 -9.09 -3.52 -16.22
CA GLY A 113 -8.45 -2.38 -15.58
C GLY A 113 -9.06 -2.01 -14.23
N LEU A 114 -10.27 -2.50 -13.94
CA LEU A 114 -10.93 -2.37 -12.64
C LEU A 114 -10.03 -2.87 -11.48
N ASP A 115 -9.16 -3.84 -11.73
CA ASP A 115 -8.37 -4.48 -10.66
C ASP A 115 -6.94 -3.92 -10.56
N ALA A 116 -6.27 -3.61 -11.68
CA ALA A 116 -4.83 -3.32 -11.69
C ALA A 116 -4.42 -1.94 -11.13
N ASP A 117 -5.17 -0.87 -11.45
CA ASP A 117 -4.80 0.50 -11.05
C ASP A 117 -5.03 0.75 -9.56
N ILE A 118 -6.05 0.10 -8.98
CA ILE A 118 -6.37 0.19 -7.56
C ILE A 118 -5.35 -0.56 -6.71
N GLU A 119 -4.90 -1.74 -7.15
CA GLU A 119 -3.89 -2.51 -6.42
C GLU A 119 -2.55 -1.81 -6.35
N ARG A 120 -2.10 -1.17 -7.44
CA ARG A 120 -0.81 -0.47 -7.47
C ARG A 120 -0.78 0.71 -6.50
N LEU A 121 -1.80 1.57 -6.51
CA LEU A 121 -1.83 2.75 -5.63
C LEU A 121 -2.00 2.36 -4.15
N GLY A 122 -2.76 1.31 -3.88
CA GLY A 122 -2.87 0.74 -2.54
C GLY A 122 -1.55 0.14 -2.04
N THR A 123 -0.76 -0.45 -2.92
CA THR A 123 0.54 -1.06 -2.59
C THR A 123 1.62 -0.02 -2.30
N GLU A 124 1.71 1.03 -3.13
CA GLU A 124 2.67 2.13 -2.92
C GLU A 124 2.45 2.84 -1.57
N LEU A 125 1.18 3.13 -1.22
CA LEU A 125 0.84 3.78 0.06
C LEU A 125 1.19 2.90 1.27
N LYS A 126 0.93 1.59 1.17
CA LYS A 126 1.29 0.62 2.21
C LYS A 126 2.80 0.54 2.39
N LEU A 127 3.54 0.44 1.29
CA LEU A 127 4.99 0.31 1.30
C LEU A 127 5.66 1.56 1.93
N LEU A 128 5.18 2.75 1.56
CA LEU A 128 5.67 3.99 2.17
C LEU A 128 5.47 3.97 3.69
N ASN A 129 4.28 3.62 4.18
CA ASN A 129 4.02 3.61 5.62
C ASN A 129 4.80 2.50 6.36
N ILE A 130 4.89 1.30 5.79
CA ILE A 130 5.62 0.15 6.36
C ILE A 130 7.13 0.44 6.45
N VAL A 131 7.69 1.21 5.51
CA VAL A 131 9.13 1.53 5.51
C VAL A 131 9.42 2.78 6.33
N VAL A 132 8.66 3.86 6.14
CA VAL A 132 8.94 5.17 6.76
C VAL A 132 8.72 5.14 8.26
N ALA A 133 7.65 4.50 8.76
CA ALA A 133 7.36 4.53 10.19
C ALA A 133 8.43 3.79 11.04
N PRO A 134 8.88 2.56 10.68
CA PRO A 134 9.99 1.92 11.39
C PRO A 134 11.29 2.69 11.27
N LEU A 135 11.61 3.27 10.10
CA LEU A 135 12.83 4.07 9.93
C LEU A 135 12.84 5.32 10.81
N LEU A 136 11.72 6.02 10.93
CA LEU A 136 11.61 7.15 11.84
C LEU A 136 11.79 6.71 13.29
N PHE A 137 11.20 5.59 13.67
CA PHE A 137 11.35 5.05 15.02
C PHE A 137 12.81 4.67 15.34
N THR A 138 13.49 3.99 14.42
CA THR A 138 14.91 3.64 14.61
C THR A 138 15.79 4.87 14.66
N ALA A 139 15.53 5.88 13.81
CA ALA A 139 16.26 7.15 13.85
C ALA A 139 16.11 7.86 15.19
N VAL A 140 14.88 7.95 15.73
CA VAL A 140 14.63 8.53 17.06
C VAL A 140 15.33 7.75 18.16
N ALA A 141 15.27 6.41 18.12
CA ALA A 141 15.95 5.56 19.10
C ALA A 141 17.47 5.78 19.10
N LEU A 142 18.08 5.90 17.91
CA LEU A 142 19.51 6.18 17.76
C LEU A 142 19.90 7.57 18.28
N LEU A 143 19.09 8.60 17.98
CA LEU A 143 19.29 9.96 18.50
C LEU A 143 19.26 9.99 20.03
N VAL A 144 18.26 9.34 20.64
CA VAL A 144 18.15 9.23 22.10
C VAL A 144 19.35 8.48 22.69
N ALA A 145 19.79 7.39 22.06
CA ALA A 145 20.95 6.64 22.51
C ALA A 145 22.24 7.48 22.47
N ALA A 146 22.47 8.23 21.40
CA ALA A 146 23.62 9.12 21.25
C ALA A 146 23.61 10.24 22.32
N TRP A 147 22.46 10.87 22.54
CA TRP A 147 22.30 11.92 23.54
C TRP A 147 22.54 11.43 24.97
N ARG A 148 22.05 10.23 25.31
CA ARG A 148 22.29 9.61 26.63
C ARG A 148 23.77 9.23 26.83
N ARG A 149 24.47 8.87 25.75
CA ARG A 149 25.90 8.53 25.82
C ARG A 149 26.77 9.76 26.10
N GLY A 150 26.44 10.91 25.50
CA GLY A 150 27.11 12.20 25.78
C GLY A 150 26.95 12.68 27.23
N ARG A 151 25.82 12.36 27.88
CA ARG A 151 25.57 12.71 29.29
C ARG A 151 26.25 11.82 30.33
N ARG A 152 26.85 10.69 29.93
CA ARG A 152 27.58 9.78 30.83
C ARG A 152 29.09 10.05 30.89
N GLY A 153 29.56 11.13 30.25
CA GLY A 153 30.98 11.49 30.15
C GLY A 153 31.57 12.29 31.31
N ALA A 154 30.82 12.59 32.38
CA ALA A 154 31.36 13.28 33.56
C ALA A 154 31.39 12.33 34.76
N ARG A 155 32.36 11.41 34.78
CA ARG A 155 32.80 10.78 36.04
C ARG A 155 34.06 11.56 36.46
N PRO A 156 33.99 12.46 37.45
CA PRO A 156 35.18 13.17 37.90
C PRO A 156 36.20 12.16 38.42
N ALA A 157 37.44 12.28 37.92
CA ALA A 157 38.57 11.46 38.37
C ALA A 157 38.84 11.72 39.87
N PRO A 158 39.21 10.71 40.66
CA PRO A 158 39.60 10.93 42.05
C PRO A 158 40.85 11.82 42.07
N ALA A 159 40.77 12.93 42.81
CA ALA A 159 41.88 13.87 43.01
C ALA A 159 43.10 13.12 43.57
N ALA A 160 44.20 13.19 42.84
CA ALA A 160 45.50 12.67 43.28
C ALA A 160 45.98 13.52 44.46
N SER A 161 46.25 12.88 45.59
CA SER A 161 46.93 13.45 46.74
C SER A 161 48.35 13.90 46.35
N GLU A 162 48.69 15.11 46.78
CA GLU A 162 49.90 15.87 46.50
C GLU A 162 51.23 15.17 46.88
N PRO A 163 52.36 15.49 46.22
CA PRO A 163 53.68 15.04 46.62
C PRO A 163 54.25 15.94 47.72
N GLU A 164 54.44 15.37 48.91
CA GLU A 164 55.13 16.02 50.03
C GLU A 164 56.64 16.00 49.77
N ALA A 165 57.19 17.14 49.34
CA ALA A 165 58.63 17.33 49.16
C ALA A 165 59.20 18.31 50.20
N VAL A 166 59.97 17.73 51.13
CA VAL A 166 61.25 18.22 51.69
C VAL A 166 61.24 19.46 52.61
N ARG A 167 61.60 19.23 53.89
CA ARG A 167 62.54 20.01 54.76
C ARG A 167 62.51 19.36 56.15
N GLY A 168 63.59 19.04 56.86
CA GLY A 168 65.02 19.22 56.70
C GLY A 168 65.67 18.63 57.97
N ALA A 169 66.93 18.22 57.87
CA ALA A 169 67.80 17.85 59.00
C ALA A 169 67.99 19.08 59.95
N PRO A 170 68.53 18.91 61.17
CA PRO A 170 69.88 18.36 61.40
C PRO A 170 69.92 17.00 62.13
#